data_AF-A0A6N2L8N2-F1
#
_entry.id   AF-A0A6N2L8N2-F1
#
_cell.length_a   1.000
_cell.length_b   1.000
_cell.length_c   1.000
_cell.angle_alpha   90.00
_cell.angle_beta   90.00
_cell.angle_gamma   90.00
#
_symmetry.space_group_name_H-M   'P 1'
#
loop_
_entity.id
_entity.type
_entity.pdbx_description
1 polymer ?
#
loop_
_entity_poly.entity_id
_entity_poly.type
_entity_poly.pdbx_seq_one_letter_code
_entity_poly.pdbx_strand_id
1 'polypeptide(L)'
;MREYNIHKTLVHNHIVRLWDIFEIDQNTFCTVLEYCCGKDLDAVLKATPVLPEREARIIIVQIFQGLVYLNKRAQKIIHYDLKPGNVLFDEFGIAKVTDFGLSKIVEEDVGSQGMELTSQGAGTYWYLPPECFELSKTPLISSKVDVWSAGVLFYQMLYGRRPFGHDQSQERILREDTIIKARKAEFPSKPTISNEAKDLIRRCLTYNQADRPDVLTIAQDPYLTYVKRILLALAVLLMASSFSPTSTIPRTNPTLQSNHSTNNVWNQRLNLVTRCESKESSSETNLPAKRTAKLGIGAPIVVIEAPKMIKTAATMPCLRVNTGLVKPGDVGRIVSRKPKDVWAVRLSIGTYLIDGKYFKPLELDE
;
A
#
# COMPACT_ATOMS: atom_id res chain seq x y z
N MET A 1 -12.81 -10.66 22.72
CA MET A 1 -12.08 -11.94 22.55
C MET A 1 -11.98 -12.47 21.11
N ARG A 2 -13.05 -12.48 20.29
CA ARG A 2 -12.96 -13.00 18.90
C ARG A 2 -11.99 -12.22 18.00
N GLU A 3 -12.11 -10.89 17.95
CA GLU A 3 -11.21 -10.03 17.17
C GLU A 3 -9.75 -10.24 17.56
N TYR A 4 -9.45 -10.29 18.86
CA TYR A 4 -8.11 -10.60 19.39
C TYR A 4 -7.54 -11.90 18.83
N ASN A 5 -8.30 -12.99 18.88
CA ASN A 5 -7.85 -14.31 18.43
C ASN A 5 -7.52 -14.30 16.92
N ILE A 6 -8.25 -13.51 16.14
CA ILE A 6 -7.98 -13.30 14.72
C ILE A 6 -6.73 -12.44 14.56
N HIS A 7 -6.77 -11.22 15.09
CA HIS A 7 -5.85 -10.13 14.77
C HIS A 7 -4.43 -10.33 15.34
N LYS A 8 -4.29 -10.93 16.54
CA LYS A 8 -2.97 -11.16 17.17
C LYS A 8 -2.01 -11.94 16.29
N THR A 9 -2.55 -12.85 15.49
CA THR A 9 -1.76 -13.75 14.64
C THR A 9 -1.48 -13.17 13.25
N LEU A 10 -1.98 -11.97 12.94
CA LEU A 10 -1.80 -11.33 11.65
C LEU A 10 -0.53 -10.50 11.62
N VAL A 11 0.40 -10.87 10.74
CA VAL A 11 1.66 -10.15 10.51
C VAL A 11 1.87 -10.01 9.01
N HIS A 12 1.58 -8.83 8.48
CA HIS A 12 1.72 -8.52 7.07
C HIS A 12 1.81 -7.01 6.83
N ASN A 13 2.57 -6.58 5.82
CA ASN A 13 2.82 -5.15 5.57
C ASN A 13 1.53 -4.33 5.30
N HIS A 14 0.49 -4.97 4.76
CA HIS A 14 -0.79 -4.34 4.42
C HIS A 14 -1.91 -4.66 5.42
N ILE A 15 -1.55 -5.12 6.62
CA ILE A 15 -2.47 -5.32 7.75
C ILE A 15 -1.88 -4.55 8.93
N VAL A 16 -2.69 -3.75 9.62
CA VAL A 16 -2.24 -3.08 10.85
C VAL A 16 -1.88 -4.14 11.87
N ARG A 17 -0.70 -4.06 12.49
CA ARG A 17 -0.29 -5.06 13.48
C ARG A 17 -0.97 -4.80 14.83
N LEU A 18 -1.51 -5.86 15.44
CA LEU A 18 -1.87 -5.86 16.84
C LEU A 18 -0.66 -6.30 17.67
N TRP A 19 -0.18 -5.43 18.55
CA TRP A 19 0.98 -5.69 19.42
C TRP A 19 0.56 -6.37 20.70
N ASP A 20 -0.48 -5.84 21.37
CA ASP A 20 -0.90 -6.33 22.67
C ASP A 20 -2.37 -6.04 22.97
N ILE A 21 -2.92 -6.76 23.95
CA ILE A 21 -4.22 -6.47 24.56
C ILE A 21 -4.08 -6.67 26.06
N PHE A 22 -4.63 -5.73 26.82
CA PHE A 22 -4.74 -5.87 28.27
C PHE A 22 -6.08 -5.32 28.77
N GLU A 23 -6.59 -5.93 29.83
CA GLU A 23 -7.79 -5.47 30.53
C GLU A 23 -7.42 -4.31 31.45
N ILE A 24 -8.26 -3.28 31.48
CA ILE A 24 -8.13 -2.15 32.40
C ILE A 24 -8.98 -2.42 33.65
N ASP A 25 -10.23 -2.86 33.44
CA ASP A 25 -11.17 -3.25 34.48
C ASP A 25 -12.16 -4.31 33.95
N GLN A 26 -13.19 -4.66 34.73
CA GLN A 26 -14.17 -5.69 34.38
C GLN A 26 -14.94 -5.43 33.07
N ASN A 27 -15.06 -4.18 32.65
CA ASN A 27 -15.87 -3.77 31.51
C ASN A 27 -15.05 -3.10 30.39
N THR A 28 -13.75 -2.92 30.60
CA THR A 28 -12.88 -2.14 29.70
C THR A 28 -11.59 -2.88 29.42
N PHE A 29 -11.24 -2.99 28.14
CA PHE A 29 -9.95 -3.50 27.69
C PHE A 29 -9.32 -2.52 26.68
N CYS A 30 -8.00 -2.59 26.56
CA CYS A 30 -7.22 -1.78 25.63
C CYS A 30 -6.55 -2.66 24.58
N THR A 31 -6.53 -2.20 23.34
CA THR A 31 -5.76 -2.79 22.25
C THR A 31 -4.59 -1.88 21.90
N VAL A 32 -3.39 -2.46 21.81
CA VAL A 32 -2.17 -1.77 21.39
C VAL A 32 -1.91 -2.13 19.94
N LEU A 33 -2.09 -1.15 19.04
CA LEU A 33 -1.99 -1.32 17.59
C LEU A 33 -0.76 -0.61 17.03
N GLU A 34 -0.30 -1.04 15.86
CA GLU A 34 0.65 -0.30 15.05
C GLU A 34 0.11 1.10 14.76
N TYR A 35 0.89 2.11 15.12
CA TYR A 35 0.54 3.49 14.85
C TYR A 35 0.71 3.82 13.37
N CYS A 36 -0.40 4.03 12.68
CA CYS A 36 -0.44 4.56 11.33
C CYS A 36 -0.58 6.08 11.41
N CYS A 37 0.49 6.84 11.16
CA CYS A 37 0.47 8.28 11.35
C CYS A 37 -0.26 9.05 10.22
N GLY A 38 -0.56 8.38 9.11
CA GLY A 38 -1.42 8.92 8.07
C GLY A 38 -2.89 8.92 8.49
N LYS A 39 -3.73 9.56 7.67
CA LYS A 39 -5.18 9.49 7.82
C LYS A 39 -5.71 8.12 7.37
N ASP A 40 -6.95 7.80 7.69
CA ASP A 40 -7.68 6.74 7.00
C ASP A 40 -8.13 7.19 5.60
N LEU A 41 -8.53 6.24 4.75
CA LEU A 41 -9.01 6.52 3.40
C LEU A 41 -10.32 7.30 3.39
N ASP A 42 -11.18 7.22 4.41
CA ASP A 42 -12.40 8.03 4.49
C ASP A 42 -12.06 9.53 4.61
N ALA A 43 -11.13 9.87 5.49
CA ALA A 43 -10.63 11.22 5.67
C ALA A 43 -9.87 11.73 4.44
N VAL A 44 -9.18 10.84 3.71
CA VAL A 44 -8.58 11.17 2.39
C VAL A 44 -9.68 11.51 1.38
N LEU A 45 -10.73 10.68 1.25
CA LEU A 45 -11.82 10.90 0.30
C LEU A 45 -12.70 12.10 0.66
N LYS A 46 -12.81 12.46 1.95
CA LYS A 46 -13.46 13.73 2.34
C LYS A 46 -12.67 14.95 1.87
N ALA A 47 -11.34 14.91 1.94
CA ALA A 47 -10.48 16.00 1.53
C ALA A 47 -10.24 16.04 0.01
N THR A 48 -10.25 14.88 -0.64
CA THR A 48 -10.01 14.72 -2.08
C THR A 48 -10.97 13.65 -2.59
N PRO A 49 -12.22 14.03 -2.95
CA PRO A 49 -13.28 13.08 -3.30
C PRO A 49 -12.92 12.16 -4.47
N VAL A 50 -12.16 12.64 -5.43
CA VAL A 50 -11.75 11.87 -6.61
C VAL A 50 -10.24 11.75 -6.64
N LEU A 51 -9.74 10.52 -6.54
CA LEU A 51 -8.33 10.21 -6.66
C LEU A 51 -7.95 9.96 -8.12
N PRO A 52 -6.74 10.38 -8.57
CA PRO A 52 -6.20 9.95 -9.85
C PRO A 52 -6.13 8.42 -9.92
N GLU A 53 -6.46 7.84 -11.09
CA GLU A 53 -6.51 6.37 -11.24
C GLU A 53 -5.21 5.67 -10.81
N ARG A 54 -4.06 6.28 -11.10
CA ARG A 54 -2.76 5.74 -10.69
C ARG A 54 -2.62 5.61 -9.18
N GLU A 55 -3.13 6.58 -8.42
CA GLU A 55 -3.08 6.56 -6.95
C GLU A 55 -4.07 5.53 -6.41
N ALA A 56 -5.32 5.55 -6.91
CA ALA A 56 -6.33 4.55 -6.57
C ALA A 56 -5.85 3.11 -6.87
N ARG A 57 -5.11 2.91 -7.97
CA ARG A 57 -4.52 1.62 -8.35
C ARG A 57 -3.48 1.15 -7.32
N ILE A 58 -2.62 2.04 -6.82
CA ILE A 58 -1.62 1.68 -5.80
C ILE A 58 -2.33 1.21 -4.52
N ILE A 59 -3.35 1.95 -4.08
CA ILE A 59 -4.11 1.65 -2.87
C ILE A 59 -4.84 0.31 -3.02
N ILE A 60 -5.58 0.09 -4.13
CA ILE A 60 -6.36 -1.14 -4.30
C ILE A 60 -5.46 -2.38 -4.42
N VAL A 61 -4.28 -2.27 -5.03
CA VAL A 61 -3.29 -3.36 -5.07
C VAL A 61 -2.83 -3.74 -3.67
N GLN A 62 -2.55 -2.75 -2.81
CA GLN A 62 -2.12 -2.99 -1.43
C GLN A 62 -3.23 -3.60 -0.57
N ILE A 63 -4.48 -3.15 -0.76
CA ILE A 63 -5.65 -3.78 -0.14
C ILE A 63 -5.74 -5.26 -0.55
N PHE A 64 -5.67 -5.58 -1.85
CA PHE A 64 -5.70 -6.96 -2.31
C PHE A 64 -4.51 -7.80 -1.81
N GLN A 65 -3.32 -7.22 -1.63
CA GLN A 65 -2.20 -7.91 -1.00
C GLN A 65 -2.53 -8.31 0.45
N GLY A 66 -3.18 -7.43 1.21
CA GLY A 66 -3.71 -7.75 2.54
C GLY A 66 -4.77 -8.86 2.50
N LEU A 67 -5.76 -8.75 1.61
CA LEU A 67 -6.81 -9.76 1.48
C LEU A 67 -6.27 -11.14 1.06
N VAL A 68 -5.29 -11.18 0.14
CA VAL A 68 -4.62 -12.42 -0.26
C VAL A 68 -3.90 -13.06 0.93
N TYR A 69 -3.23 -12.27 1.77
CA TYR A 69 -2.62 -12.77 3.00
C TYR A 69 -3.66 -13.43 3.90
N LEU A 70 -4.81 -12.79 4.14
CA LEU A 70 -5.91 -13.34 4.96
C LEU A 70 -6.47 -14.64 4.38
N ASN A 71 -6.56 -14.75 3.06
CA ASN A 71 -7.13 -15.90 2.35
C ASN A 71 -6.17 -17.07 2.14
N LYS A 72 -4.85 -16.87 2.29
CA LYS A 72 -3.83 -17.93 2.15
C LYS A 72 -3.54 -18.67 3.46
N ARG A 73 -4.10 -18.22 4.57
CA ARG A 73 -3.96 -18.88 5.87
C ARG A 73 -4.73 -20.19 5.87
N ALA A 74 -4.28 -21.15 6.70
CA ALA A 74 -4.99 -22.42 6.90
C ALA A 74 -6.45 -22.16 7.32
N GLN A 75 -6.62 -21.35 8.37
CA GLN A 75 -7.90 -20.73 8.70
C GLN A 75 -8.06 -19.44 7.90
N LYS A 76 -8.87 -19.50 6.83
CA LYS A 76 -9.14 -18.33 5.99
C LYS A 76 -9.91 -17.29 6.79
N ILE A 77 -9.56 -16.03 6.59
CA ILE A 77 -10.24 -14.90 7.25
C ILE A 77 -10.96 -14.07 6.20
N ILE A 78 -12.25 -13.83 6.43
CA ILE A 78 -13.08 -12.85 5.72
C ILE A 78 -13.10 -11.59 6.58
N HIS A 79 -12.70 -10.45 6.01
CA HIS A 79 -12.69 -9.19 6.74
C HIS A 79 -14.11 -8.72 7.09
N TYR A 80 -15.02 -8.82 6.13
CA TYR A 80 -16.47 -8.56 6.22
C TYR A 80 -16.89 -7.09 6.38
N ASP A 81 -16.05 -6.21 6.93
CA ASP A 81 -16.36 -4.76 7.04
C ASP A 81 -15.29 -3.88 6.38
N LEU A 82 -14.91 -4.22 5.15
CA LEU A 82 -13.94 -3.45 4.39
C LEU A 82 -14.59 -2.17 3.85
N LYS A 83 -14.12 -1.01 4.33
CA LYS A 83 -14.63 0.34 4.01
C LYS A 83 -13.51 1.37 4.13
N PRO A 84 -13.68 2.63 3.66
CA PRO A 84 -12.59 3.62 3.67
C PRO A 84 -12.02 3.89 5.07
N GLY A 85 -12.85 3.92 6.10
CA GLY A 85 -12.40 4.10 7.49
C GLY A 85 -11.51 2.96 8.01
N ASN A 86 -11.55 1.80 7.37
CA ASN A 86 -10.79 0.60 7.77
C ASN A 86 -9.55 0.38 6.91
N VAL A 87 -9.13 1.41 6.16
CA VAL A 87 -7.87 1.45 5.40
C VAL A 87 -7.05 2.62 5.90
N LEU A 88 -6.00 2.35 6.67
CA LEU A 88 -5.09 3.35 7.23
C LEU A 88 -3.85 3.52 6.36
N PHE A 89 -3.20 4.68 6.44
CA PHE A 89 -1.91 4.92 5.81
C PHE A 89 -0.80 5.05 6.85
N ASP A 90 0.30 4.32 6.67
CA ASP A 90 1.49 4.50 7.50
C ASP A 90 2.29 5.75 7.12
N GLU A 91 3.43 5.94 7.77
CA GLU A 91 4.30 7.09 7.55
C GLU A 91 4.88 7.20 6.13
N PHE A 92 4.93 6.08 5.40
CA PHE A 92 5.42 6.01 4.03
C PHE A 92 4.31 6.13 2.99
N GLY A 93 3.04 6.18 3.44
CA GLY A 93 1.85 6.20 2.60
C GLY A 93 1.42 4.81 2.14
N ILE A 94 1.82 3.75 2.85
CA ILE A 94 1.40 2.38 2.57
C ILE A 94 0.03 2.14 3.22
N ALA A 95 -0.91 1.66 2.42
CA ALA A 95 -2.23 1.25 2.84
C ALA A 95 -2.17 -0.04 3.66
N LYS A 96 -2.85 -0.04 4.80
CA LYS A 96 -3.00 -1.14 5.73
C LYS A 96 -4.48 -1.32 6.11
N VAL A 97 -4.99 -2.53 6.00
CA VAL A 97 -6.33 -2.89 6.45
C VAL A 97 -6.33 -3.08 7.98
N THR A 98 -7.38 -2.61 8.65
CA THR A 98 -7.57 -2.68 10.10
C THR A 98 -9.03 -2.99 10.45
N ASP A 99 -9.33 -3.12 11.75
CA ASP A 99 -10.67 -3.33 12.31
C ASP A 99 -11.27 -4.70 11.91
N PHE A 100 -10.86 -5.72 12.66
CA PHE A 100 -11.28 -7.10 12.44
C PHE A 100 -12.47 -7.49 13.34
N GLY A 101 -13.18 -6.50 13.90
CA GLY A 101 -14.28 -6.71 14.85
C GLY A 101 -15.44 -7.55 14.30
N LEU A 102 -15.70 -7.44 12.99
CA LEU A 102 -16.74 -8.20 12.29
C LEU A 102 -16.21 -9.39 11.47
N SER A 103 -14.90 -9.64 11.52
CA SER A 103 -14.26 -10.66 10.70
C SER A 103 -14.69 -12.08 11.05
N LYS A 104 -14.69 -12.94 10.03
CA LYS A 104 -15.12 -14.33 10.11
C LYS A 104 -13.96 -15.26 9.81
N ILE A 105 -13.86 -16.36 10.57
CA ILE A 105 -12.93 -17.44 10.30
C ILE A 105 -13.73 -18.50 9.54
N VAL A 106 -13.22 -18.91 8.38
CA VAL A 106 -13.79 -20.01 7.60
C VAL A 106 -12.96 -21.26 7.89
N GLU A 107 -13.60 -22.27 8.44
CA GLU A 107 -12.99 -23.58 8.69
C GLU A 107 -12.88 -24.38 7.37
N GLU A 108 -11.92 -25.30 7.29
CA GLU A 108 -11.61 -26.03 6.04
C GLU A 108 -12.79 -26.89 5.53
N ASP A 109 -13.66 -27.36 6.43
CA ASP A 109 -14.75 -28.30 6.13
C ASP A 109 -15.99 -27.67 5.47
N VAL A 110 -16.02 -26.35 5.30
CA VAL A 110 -17.20 -25.64 4.77
C VAL A 110 -17.27 -25.66 3.22
N GLY A 111 -16.25 -26.22 2.55
CA GLY A 111 -16.23 -26.37 1.09
C GLY A 111 -16.33 -25.04 0.33
N SER A 112 -16.65 -25.11 -0.96
CA SER A 112 -16.79 -23.93 -1.84
C SER A 112 -18.12 -23.18 -1.69
N GLN A 113 -19.05 -23.69 -0.87
CA GLN A 113 -20.40 -23.13 -0.73
C GLN A 113 -20.49 -21.94 0.24
N GLY A 114 -19.45 -21.70 1.04
CA GLY A 114 -19.39 -20.57 1.98
C GLY A 114 -20.01 -20.89 3.35
N MET A 115 -19.76 -20.04 4.34
CA MET A 115 -20.23 -20.20 5.71
C MET A 115 -21.51 -19.41 5.99
N GLU A 116 -22.30 -19.86 6.96
CA GLU A 116 -23.48 -19.11 7.40
C GLU A 116 -23.11 -17.75 7.99
N LEU A 117 -23.86 -16.72 7.59
CA LEU A 117 -23.73 -15.40 8.15
C LEU A 117 -24.36 -15.33 9.54
N THR A 118 -23.52 -15.48 10.56
CA THR A 118 -23.89 -15.45 11.99
C THR A 118 -24.38 -14.10 12.53
N SER A 119 -24.26 -13.01 11.76
CA SER A 119 -24.57 -11.64 12.21
C SER A 119 -25.19 -10.83 11.09
N GLN A 120 -26.30 -11.30 10.55
CA GLN A 120 -27.04 -10.59 9.50
C GLN A 120 -27.51 -9.23 10.02
N GLY A 121 -27.31 -8.17 9.22
CA GLY A 121 -27.57 -6.78 9.61
C GLY A 121 -26.38 -6.05 10.25
N ALA A 122 -25.25 -6.72 10.49
CA ALA A 122 -23.99 -6.05 10.84
C ALA A 122 -23.21 -5.61 9.59
N GLY A 123 -22.30 -4.64 9.77
CA GLY A 123 -21.42 -4.12 8.72
C GLY A 123 -21.96 -2.85 8.05
N THR A 124 -21.22 -2.37 7.06
CA THR A 124 -21.50 -1.11 6.37
C THR A 124 -22.14 -1.37 5.00
N TYR A 125 -23.47 -1.22 4.90
CA TYR A 125 -24.28 -1.81 3.82
C TYR A 125 -23.86 -1.48 2.39
N TRP A 126 -23.36 -0.26 2.14
CA TRP A 126 -22.90 0.11 0.81
C TRP A 126 -21.73 -0.74 0.28
N TYR A 127 -20.95 -1.36 1.17
CA TYR A 127 -19.80 -2.21 0.83
C TYR A 127 -20.10 -3.70 0.95
N LEU A 128 -21.32 -4.07 1.35
CA LEU A 128 -21.75 -5.46 1.42
C LEU A 128 -22.36 -5.90 0.08
N PRO A 129 -22.17 -7.16 -0.34
CA PRO A 129 -22.73 -7.67 -1.57
C PRO A 129 -24.20 -8.12 -1.41
N PRO A 130 -24.92 -8.35 -2.53
CA PRO A 130 -26.35 -8.70 -2.52
C PRO A 130 -26.70 -9.92 -1.67
N GLU A 131 -25.85 -10.95 -1.67
CA GLU A 131 -26.09 -12.16 -0.89
C GLU A 131 -26.17 -11.93 0.63
N CYS A 132 -25.63 -10.83 1.16
CA CYS A 132 -25.74 -10.50 2.59
C CYS A 132 -27.13 -9.96 3.00
N PHE A 133 -27.98 -9.64 2.02
CA PHE A 133 -29.31 -9.06 2.23
C PHE A 133 -30.44 -10.02 1.89
N GLU A 134 -30.13 -11.24 1.42
CA GLU A 134 -31.14 -12.28 1.17
C GLU A 134 -31.75 -12.73 2.50
N LEU A 135 -33.06 -12.52 2.65
CA LEU A 135 -33.83 -12.90 3.87
C LEU A 135 -34.56 -14.23 3.71
N SER A 136 -34.63 -14.76 2.48
CA SER A 136 -35.40 -15.98 2.18
C SER A 136 -34.74 -17.25 2.72
N LYS A 137 -33.43 -17.23 2.97
CA LYS A 137 -32.60 -18.33 3.48
C LYS A 137 -31.45 -17.76 4.31
N THR A 138 -30.85 -18.58 5.18
CA THR A 138 -29.60 -18.22 5.86
C THR A 138 -28.52 -17.91 4.80
N PRO A 139 -28.00 -16.67 4.74
CA PRO A 139 -27.08 -16.32 3.68
C PRO A 139 -25.72 -16.97 3.89
N LEU A 140 -25.20 -17.58 2.83
CA LEU A 140 -23.86 -18.17 2.79
C LEU A 140 -22.86 -17.14 2.24
N ILE A 141 -21.81 -16.89 3.01
CA ILE A 141 -20.76 -15.93 2.66
C ILE A 141 -19.42 -16.63 2.47
N SER A 142 -18.63 -16.07 1.57
CA SER A 142 -17.25 -16.49 1.32
C SER A 142 -16.35 -15.26 1.24
N SER A 143 -15.05 -15.45 0.99
CA SER A 143 -14.13 -14.32 0.78
C SER A 143 -14.49 -13.43 -0.42
N LYS A 144 -15.42 -13.88 -1.28
CA LYS A 144 -16.04 -13.07 -2.34
C LYS A 144 -16.80 -11.85 -1.82
N VAL A 145 -17.13 -11.80 -0.52
CA VAL A 145 -17.65 -10.60 0.14
C VAL A 145 -16.62 -9.47 0.10
N ASP A 146 -15.38 -9.75 0.51
CA ASP A 146 -14.30 -8.75 0.53
C ASP A 146 -13.93 -8.28 -0.89
N VAL A 147 -14.10 -9.14 -1.90
CA VAL A 147 -13.90 -8.77 -3.32
C VAL A 147 -14.91 -7.70 -3.76
N TRP A 148 -16.18 -7.86 -3.37
CA TRP A 148 -17.21 -6.84 -3.63
C TRP A 148 -16.89 -5.53 -2.93
N SER A 149 -16.56 -5.59 -1.63
CA SER A 149 -16.21 -4.40 -0.84
C SER A 149 -15.01 -3.66 -1.44
N ALA A 150 -13.97 -4.38 -1.88
CA ALA A 150 -12.82 -3.80 -2.58
C ALA A 150 -13.21 -3.16 -3.94
N GLY A 151 -14.16 -3.76 -4.66
CA GLY A 151 -14.72 -3.17 -5.89
C GLY A 151 -15.46 -1.85 -5.63
N VAL A 152 -16.26 -1.79 -4.56
CA VAL A 152 -16.97 -0.57 -4.13
C VAL A 152 -15.96 0.51 -3.72
N LEU A 153 -14.94 0.15 -2.93
CA LEU A 153 -13.85 1.05 -2.56
C LEU A 153 -13.14 1.63 -3.77
N PHE A 154 -12.79 0.77 -4.74
CA PHE A 154 -12.07 1.21 -5.94
C PHE A 154 -12.93 2.14 -6.79
N TYR A 155 -14.21 1.83 -6.97
CA TYR A 155 -15.15 2.73 -7.63
C TYR A 155 -15.23 4.08 -6.90
N GLN A 156 -15.36 4.07 -5.57
CA GLN A 156 -15.48 5.28 -4.77
C GLN A 156 -14.23 6.15 -4.86
N MET A 157 -13.03 5.55 -4.85
CA MET A 157 -11.79 6.30 -5.06
C MET A 157 -11.76 7.02 -6.41
N LEU A 158 -12.30 6.41 -7.46
CA LEU A 158 -12.24 6.96 -8.83
C LEU A 158 -13.34 7.97 -9.15
N TYR A 159 -14.51 7.86 -8.51
CA TYR A 159 -15.68 8.68 -8.84
C TYR A 159 -16.17 9.57 -7.70
N GLY A 160 -15.58 9.45 -6.50
CA GLY A 160 -15.99 10.19 -5.30
C GLY A 160 -17.38 9.84 -4.79
N ARG A 161 -17.96 8.77 -5.33
CA ARG A 161 -19.30 8.30 -5.00
C ARG A 161 -19.37 6.79 -5.01
N ARG A 162 -20.32 6.22 -4.27
CA ARG A 162 -20.53 4.77 -4.22
C ARG A 162 -21.31 4.34 -5.48
N PRO A 163 -21.05 3.15 -6.04
CA PRO A 163 -21.75 2.67 -7.23
C PRO A 163 -23.24 2.41 -6.95
N PHE A 164 -23.59 2.11 -5.70
CA PHE A 164 -24.95 1.82 -5.25
C PHE A 164 -25.24 2.60 -3.97
N GLY A 165 -26.47 3.13 -3.87
CA GLY A 165 -26.96 3.83 -2.68
C GLY A 165 -26.12 5.04 -2.24
N HIS A 166 -25.42 5.70 -3.15
CA HIS A 166 -24.79 6.99 -2.85
C HIS A 166 -25.86 7.94 -2.31
N ASP A 167 -25.62 8.55 -1.14
CA ASP A 167 -26.54 9.44 -0.41
C ASP A 167 -27.79 8.80 0.22
N GLN A 168 -27.96 7.48 0.16
CA GLN A 168 -29.00 6.78 0.93
C GLN A 168 -28.49 6.40 2.31
N SER A 169 -29.33 6.47 3.36
CA SER A 169 -29.04 5.87 4.67
C SER A 169 -29.07 4.33 4.60
N GLN A 170 -28.51 3.65 5.60
CA GLN A 170 -28.58 2.18 5.69
C GLN A 170 -30.04 1.68 5.79
N GLU A 171 -30.90 2.41 6.51
CA GLU A 171 -32.34 2.12 6.58
C GLU A 171 -32.98 2.20 5.18
N ARG A 172 -32.66 3.25 4.42
CA ARG A 172 -33.18 3.42 3.06
C ARG A 172 -32.66 2.34 2.11
N ILE A 173 -31.41 1.92 2.24
CA ILE A 173 -30.84 0.80 1.47
C ILE A 173 -31.66 -0.47 1.67
N LEU A 174 -31.98 -0.80 2.93
CA LEU A 174 -32.80 -1.97 3.26
C LEU A 174 -34.22 -1.83 2.71
N ARG A 175 -34.88 -0.70 3.01
CA ARG A 175 -36.28 -0.47 2.63
C ARG A 175 -36.49 -0.48 1.11
N GLU A 176 -35.52 0.02 0.35
CA GLU A 176 -35.61 0.12 -1.11
C GLU A 176 -34.96 -1.08 -1.84
N ASP A 177 -34.44 -2.08 -1.12
CA ASP A 177 -33.71 -3.23 -1.66
C ASP A 177 -32.55 -2.82 -2.57
N THR A 178 -31.85 -1.73 -2.23
CA THR A 178 -30.95 -1.07 -3.17
C THR A 178 -29.79 -1.99 -3.60
N ILE A 179 -29.17 -2.69 -2.64
CA ILE A 179 -28.09 -3.64 -2.94
C ILE A 179 -28.65 -4.90 -3.58
N ILE A 180 -29.81 -5.39 -3.16
CA ILE A 180 -30.49 -6.53 -3.80
C ILE A 180 -30.79 -6.23 -5.27
N LYS A 181 -31.04 -4.97 -5.66
CA LYS A 181 -31.29 -4.56 -7.06
C LYS A 181 -30.02 -4.16 -7.83
N ALA A 182 -28.84 -4.21 -7.21
CA ALA A 182 -27.56 -3.78 -7.79
C ALA A 182 -27.00 -4.74 -8.86
N ARG A 183 -27.72 -4.96 -9.96
CA ARG A 183 -27.35 -5.91 -11.02
C ARG A 183 -26.08 -5.53 -11.78
N LYS A 184 -25.82 -4.24 -11.97
CA LYS A 184 -24.70 -3.73 -12.77
C LYS A 184 -24.26 -2.36 -12.27
N ALA A 185 -22.95 -2.15 -12.15
CA ALA A 185 -22.39 -0.84 -11.87
C ALA A 185 -22.38 0.05 -13.11
N GLU A 186 -22.87 1.28 -12.96
CA GLU A 186 -22.84 2.31 -13.99
C GLU A 186 -21.63 3.22 -13.83
N PHE A 187 -21.01 3.60 -14.95
CA PHE A 187 -19.80 4.42 -14.96
C PHE A 187 -20.10 5.80 -15.55
N PRO A 188 -19.92 6.89 -14.78
CA PRO A 188 -19.95 8.25 -15.30
C PRO A 188 -19.03 8.44 -16.51
N SER A 189 -19.39 9.39 -17.39
CA SER A 189 -18.52 9.82 -18.49
C SER A 189 -17.25 10.54 -17.99
N LYS A 190 -17.32 11.18 -16.82
CA LYS A 190 -16.21 11.89 -16.17
C LYS A 190 -16.11 11.54 -14.67
N PRO A 191 -14.90 11.45 -14.10
CA PRO A 191 -13.62 11.42 -14.82
C PRO A 191 -13.49 10.18 -15.71
N THR A 192 -12.72 10.30 -16.79
CA THR A 192 -12.44 9.17 -17.67
C THR A 192 -11.38 8.29 -17.04
N ILE A 193 -11.69 7.01 -16.85
CA ILE A 193 -10.76 5.98 -16.39
C ILE A 193 -10.54 4.94 -17.49
N SER A 194 -9.46 4.18 -17.36
CA SER A 194 -9.10 3.10 -18.28
C SER A 194 -10.17 2.00 -18.36
N ASN A 195 -10.22 1.29 -19.48
CA ASN A 195 -11.16 0.17 -19.63
C ASN A 195 -10.79 -0.97 -18.68
N GLU A 196 -9.50 -1.16 -18.43
CA GLU A 196 -8.97 -2.17 -17.51
C GLU A 196 -9.44 -1.89 -16.07
N ALA A 197 -9.51 -0.62 -15.64
CA ALA A 197 -10.06 -0.25 -14.33
C ALA A 197 -11.57 -0.56 -14.25
N LYS A 198 -12.33 -0.22 -15.30
CA LYS A 198 -13.77 -0.54 -15.36
C LYS A 198 -13.99 -2.05 -15.34
N ASP A 199 -13.16 -2.81 -16.04
CA ASP A 199 -13.26 -4.26 -16.12
C ASP A 199 -12.93 -4.94 -14.79
N LEU A 200 -11.90 -4.47 -14.07
CA LEU A 200 -11.64 -4.91 -12.71
C LEU A 200 -12.85 -4.64 -11.80
N ILE A 201 -13.41 -3.43 -11.85
CA ILE A 201 -14.60 -3.07 -11.05
C ILE A 201 -15.78 -3.98 -11.39
N ARG A 202 -16.04 -4.24 -12.68
CA ARG A 202 -17.14 -5.14 -13.10
C ARG A 202 -16.95 -6.55 -12.57
N ARG A 203 -15.73 -7.09 -12.62
CA ARG A 203 -15.41 -8.42 -12.06
C ARG A 203 -15.60 -8.45 -10.54
N CYS A 204 -15.17 -7.42 -9.83
CA CYS A 204 -15.39 -7.32 -8.38
C CYS A 204 -16.88 -7.21 -8.02
N LEU A 205 -17.64 -6.43 -8.80
CA LEU A 205 -19.06 -6.15 -8.60
C LEU A 205 -19.99 -7.08 -9.40
N THR A 206 -19.53 -8.29 -9.71
CA THR A 206 -20.39 -9.33 -10.29
C THR A 206 -21.49 -9.68 -9.29
N TYR A 207 -22.74 -9.50 -9.72
CA TYR A 207 -23.92 -9.66 -8.87
C TYR A 207 -24.01 -11.06 -8.26
N ASN A 208 -24.01 -12.09 -9.10
CA ASN A 208 -24.08 -13.48 -8.66
C ASN A 208 -22.77 -13.89 -7.98
N GLN A 209 -22.85 -14.31 -6.73
CA GLN A 209 -21.69 -14.75 -5.95
C GLN A 209 -20.97 -15.93 -6.61
N ALA A 210 -21.67 -16.83 -7.30
CA ALA A 210 -21.04 -17.97 -7.98
C ALA A 210 -20.06 -17.51 -9.07
N ASP A 211 -20.43 -16.48 -9.82
CA ASP A 211 -19.67 -15.92 -10.95
C ASP A 211 -18.62 -14.89 -10.51
N ARG A 212 -18.77 -14.33 -9.30
CA ARG A 212 -17.79 -13.39 -8.74
C ARG A 212 -16.48 -14.15 -8.43
N PRO A 213 -15.31 -13.69 -8.89
CA PRO A 213 -14.05 -14.32 -8.54
C PRO A 213 -13.78 -14.20 -7.04
N ASP A 214 -13.13 -15.21 -6.46
CA ASP A 214 -12.61 -15.11 -5.10
C ASP A 214 -11.36 -14.23 -5.02
N VAL A 215 -10.90 -13.97 -3.80
CA VAL A 215 -9.74 -13.10 -3.54
C VAL A 215 -8.47 -13.59 -4.25
N LEU A 216 -8.24 -14.91 -4.27
CA LEU A 216 -7.04 -15.48 -4.86
C LEU A 216 -7.05 -15.39 -6.39
N THR A 217 -8.23 -15.57 -6.98
CA THR A 217 -8.48 -15.48 -8.42
C THR A 217 -8.38 -14.04 -8.91
N ILE A 218 -9.09 -13.10 -8.26
CA ILE A 218 -9.07 -11.69 -8.68
C ILE A 218 -7.70 -11.05 -8.48
N ALA A 219 -6.90 -11.51 -7.50
CA ALA A 219 -5.54 -11.00 -7.30
C ALA A 219 -4.57 -11.30 -8.46
N GLN A 220 -4.92 -12.23 -9.36
CA GLN A 220 -4.16 -12.51 -10.59
C GLN A 220 -4.57 -11.62 -11.77
N ASP A 221 -5.54 -10.72 -11.58
CA ASP A 221 -6.00 -9.80 -12.62
C ASP A 221 -4.84 -8.98 -13.20
N PRO A 222 -4.75 -8.81 -14.53
CA PRO A 222 -3.74 -7.98 -15.18
C PRO A 222 -3.63 -6.57 -14.59
N TYR A 223 -4.76 -5.97 -14.19
CA TYR A 223 -4.80 -4.64 -13.58
C TYR A 223 -4.03 -4.57 -12.27
N LEU A 224 -4.11 -5.63 -11.46
CA LEU A 224 -3.49 -5.71 -10.14
C LEU A 224 -2.03 -6.23 -10.20
N THR A 225 -1.72 -7.07 -11.18
CA THR A 225 -0.39 -7.67 -11.33
C THR A 225 0.63 -6.75 -12.02
N TYR A 226 0.18 -5.75 -12.78
CA TYR A 226 1.05 -4.83 -13.51
C TYR A 226 2.05 -4.08 -12.60
N VAL A 227 1.64 -3.75 -11.37
CA VAL A 227 2.50 -3.04 -10.41
C VAL A 227 3.60 -3.95 -9.84
N LYS A 228 3.35 -5.27 -9.68
CA LYS A 228 4.40 -6.22 -9.29
C LYS A 228 5.55 -6.23 -10.29
N ARG A 229 5.28 -6.16 -11.60
CA ARG A 229 6.32 -6.13 -12.63
C ARG A 229 7.13 -4.84 -12.60
N ILE A 230 6.49 -3.69 -12.37
CA ILE A 230 7.20 -2.40 -12.24
C ILE A 230 8.01 -2.35 -10.95
N LEU A 231 7.44 -2.73 -9.80
CA LEU A 231 8.17 -2.74 -8.53
C LEU A 231 9.30 -3.78 -8.53
N LEU A 232 9.10 -4.95 -9.13
CA LEU A 232 10.13 -5.97 -9.28
C LEU A 232 11.21 -5.52 -10.26
N ALA A 233 10.86 -4.91 -11.40
CA ALA A 233 11.83 -4.34 -12.33
C ALA A 233 12.65 -3.22 -11.68
N LEU A 234 12.01 -2.33 -10.89
CA LEU A 234 12.69 -1.29 -10.13
C LEU A 234 13.58 -1.89 -9.03
N ALA A 235 13.13 -2.92 -8.32
CA ALA A 235 13.93 -3.63 -7.32
C ALA A 235 15.13 -4.36 -7.95
N VAL A 236 14.94 -5.01 -9.10
CA VAL A 236 16.02 -5.68 -9.85
C VAL A 236 17.02 -4.65 -10.39
N LEU A 237 16.58 -3.50 -10.88
CA LEU A 237 17.46 -2.39 -11.28
C LEU A 237 18.24 -1.80 -10.09
N LEU A 238 17.62 -1.71 -8.92
CA LEU A 238 18.28 -1.28 -7.68
C LEU A 238 19.27 -2.30 -7.14
N MET A 239 19.03 -3.61 -7.34
CA MET A 239 19.96 -4.67 -6.95
C MET A 239 21.09 -4.85 -7.97
N ALA A 240 20.81 -4.72 -9.27
CA ALA A 240 21.81 -4.81 -10.34
C ALA A 240 22.85 -3.67 -10.29
N SER A 241 22.51 -2.53 -9.69
CA SER A 241 23.45 -1.42 -9.43
C SER A 241 24.32 -1.62 -8.19
N SER A 242 24.16 -2.75 -7.46
CA SER A 242 24.94 -3.10 -6.27
C SER A 242 25.98 -4.21 -6.49
N PHE A 243 26.09 -4.74 -7.71
CA PHE A 243 27.11 -5.74 -8.07
C PHE A 243 28.03 -5.19 -9.16
N SER A 244 29.15 -4.61 -8.74
CA SER A 244 30.34 -4.49 -9.61
C SER A 244 31.10 -5.82 -9.54
N PRO A 245 31.34 -6.54 -10.66
CA PRO A 245 32.23 -7.68 -10.66
C PRO A 245 33.67 -7.16 -10.62
N THR A 246 34.24 -7.05 -9.42
CA THR A 246 35.68 -6.84 -9.26
C THR A 246 36.25 -7.97 -8.41
N SER A 247 36.80 -8.97 -9.08
CA SER A 247 37.88 -9.78 -8.51
C SER A 247 38.89 -10.09 -9.60
N THR A 248 39.83 -9.17 -9.79
CA THR A 248 41.13 -9.48 -10.36
C THR A 248 41.89 -10.34 -9.36
N ILE A 249 42.06 -11.61 -9.72
CA ILE A 249 42.88 -12.61 -9.04
C ILE A 249 44.35 -12.13 -8.99
N PRO A 250 45.01 -12.06 -7.81
CA PRO A 250 46.46 -11.94 -7.78
C PRO A 250 47.11 -13.31 -8.02
N ARG A 251 48.04 -13.35 -8.97
CA ARG A 251 48.95 -14.48 -9.17
C ARG A 251 49.97 -14.52 -8.03
N THR A 252 49.99 -15.60 -7.26
CA THR A 252 51.18 -16.08 -6.57
C THR A 252 51.14 -17.61 -6.45
N ASN A 253 52.11 -18.28 -7.08
CA ASN A 253 52.64 -19.58 -6.64
C ASN A 253 53.79 -19.29 -5.65
N PRO A 254 54.17 -20.17 -4.69
CA PRO A 254 54.15 -21.63 -4.83
C PRO A 254 53.79 -22.48 -3.58
N THR A 255 53.83 -23.80 -3.82
CA THR A 255 54.06 -24.95 -2.92
C THR A 255 52.89 -25.63 -2.19
N LEU A 256 52.83 -26.95 -2.43
CA LEU A 256 51.91 -27.98 -1.95
C LEU A 256 51.85 -28.10 -0.42
N GLN A 257 50.66 -28.34 0.11
CA GLN A 257 50.34 -29.56 0.87
C GLN A 257 48.83 -29.78 0.93
N SER A 258 48.42 -31.02 0.67
CA SER A 258 47.04 -31.54 0.66
C SER A 258 46.48 -31.66 2.07
N ASN A 259 45.17 -31.39 2.25
CA ASN A 259 44.24 -32.35 2.89
C ASN A 259 42.77 -31.87 2.86
N HIS A 260 41.90 -32.86 2.71
CA HIS A 260 40.44 -32.85 2.59
C HIS A 260 39.69 -32.13 3.73
N SER A 261 38.54 -31.48 3.42
CA SER A 261 37.18 -31.90 3.85
C SER A 261 36.11 -30.76 3.90
N THR A 262 35.03 -30.98 3.13
CA THR A 262 33.58 -30.71 3.35
C THR A 262 33.00 -29.43 3.98
N ASN A 263 32.07 -28.80 3.22
CA ASN A 263 30.73 -28.29 3.57
C ASN A 263 30.49 -27.39 4.80
N ASN A 264 30.07 -26.14 4.57
CA ASN A 264 28.70 -25.62 4.86
C ASN A 264 28.64 -24.08 4.81
N VAL A 265 27.52 -23.55 4.31
CA VAL A 265 27.28 -22.13 4.02
C VAL A 265 26.11 -21.60 4.87
N TRP A 266 26.21 -20.31 5.20
CA TRP A 266 25.18 -19.35 5.67
C TRP A 266 24.81 -19.32 7.17
N ASN A 267 25.39 -18.35 7.88
CA ASN A 267 24.65 -17.25 8.51
C ASN A 267 25.60 -16.36 9.31
N GLN A 268 25.69 -15.06 8.98
CA GLN A 268 25.82 -14.02 10.02
C GLN A 268 25.52 -12.62 9.47
N ARG A 269 24.57 -11.96 10.15
CA ARG A 269 24.20 -10.54 10.03
C ARG A 269 25.39 -9.65 10.36
N LEU A 270 25.57 -8.56 9.62
CA LEU A 270 26.45 -7.45 10.01
C LEU A 270 25.60 -6.22 10.32
N ASN A 271 25.57 -5.86 11.61
CA ASN A 271 25.26 -4.51 12.08
C ASN A 271 26.45 -3.62 11.75
N LEU A 272 26.24 -2.53 11.01
CA LEU A 272 27.29 -1.52 10.79
C LEU A 272 26.89 -0.21 11.48
N VAL A 273 27.55 0.06 12.60
CA VAL A 273 27.63 1.38 13.23
C VAL A 273 28.82 2.09 12.60
N THR A 274 28.61 3.26 11.99
CA THR A 274 29.70 4.03 11.39
C THR A 274 29.94 5.31 12.19
N ARG A 275 31.14 5.42 12.77
CA ARG A 275 31.66 6.61 13.46
C ARG A 275 32.51 7.40 12.45
N CYS A 276 32.29 8.71 12.34
CA CYS A 276 33.05 9.60 11.46
C CYS A 276 34.20 10.26 12.22
N GLU A 277 35.41 10.23 11.65
CA GLU A 277 36.49 11.18 11.95
C GLU A 277 36.93 11.86 10.64
N SER A 278 37.06 13.18 10.72
CA SER A 278 37.46 14.08 9.64
C SER A 278 38.97 14.36 9.67
N LYS A 279 39.63 14.41 8.50
CA LYS A 279 40.83 15.24 8.29
C LYS A 279 40.87 15.80 6.86
N GLU A 280 41.11 17.11 6.78
CA GLU A 280 41.37 17.89 5.57
C GLU A 280 42.83 17.76 5.10
N SER A 281 43.10 17.88 3.79
CA SER A 281 44.01 18.90 3.21
C SER A 281 44.27 18.73 1.70
N SER A 282 43.99 19.83 0.96
CA SER A 282 44.62 20.43 -0.24
C SER A 282 45.49 19.62 -1.23
N SER A 283 45.20 19.74 -2.53
CA SER A 283 46.01 20.49 -3.54
C SER A 283 45.47 20.32 -4.98
N GLU A 284 45.89 21.22 -5.87
CA GLU A 284 45.19 21.75 -7.06
C GLU A 284 45.30 20.95 -8.39
N THR A 285 44.28 21.21 -9.23
CA THR A 285 44.25 21.25 -10.72
C THR A 285 44.41 19.98 -11.57
N ASN A 286 43.28 19.52 -12.14
CA ASN A 286 43.03 19.55 -13.59
C ASN A 286 41.56 19.17 -13.89
N LEU A 287 40.80 20.11 -14.47
CA LEU A 287 39.40 19.93 -14.88
C LEU A 287 39.30 19.18 -16.22
N PRO A 288 38.38 18.21 -16.35
CA PRO A 288 37.59 18.04 -17.55
C PRO A 288 36.17 18.60 -17.34
N ALA A 289 35.59 19.15 -18.39
CA ALA A 289 34.31 19.87 -18.37
C ALA A 289 33.17 19.08 -17.69
N LYS A 290 32.59 19.65 -16.62
CA LYS A 290 31.41 19.13 -15.93
C LYS A 290 30.24 18.98 -16.91
N ARG A 291 29.83 17.73 -17.17
CA ARG A 291 28.50 17.43 -17.70
C ARG A 291 27.48 17.81 -16.63
N THR A 292 26.83 18.96 -16.79
CA THR A 292 25.69 19.35 -15.95
C THR A 292 24.56 18.35 -16.14
N ALA A 293 24.37 17.45 -15.16
CA ALA A 293 23.27 16.50 -15.14
C ALA A 293 21.95 17.26 -15.18
N LYS A 294 21.17 17.07 -16.25
CA LYS A 294 19.92 17.79 -16.48
C LYS A 294 18.89 17.33 -15.44
N LEU A 295 18.37 18.27 -14.64
CA LEU A 295 17.35 18.00 -13.63
C LEU A 295 16.06 17.50 -14.29
N GLY A 296 15.67 16.26 -13.99
CA GLY A 296 14.48 15.59 -14.52
C GLY A 296 13.86 14.67 -13.49
N ILE A 297 12.65 14.17 -13.77
CA ILE A 297 12.00 13.18 -12.91
C ILE A 297 12.91 11.94 -12.80
N GLY A 298 13.16 11.49 -11.58
CA GLY A 298 14.06 10.39 -11.26
C GLY A 298 15.50 10.80 -10.96
N ALA A 299 15.90 12.04 -11.25
CA ALA A 299 17.25 12.54 -11.00
C ALA A 299 17.59 12.52 -9.50
N PRO A 300 18.78 12.01 -9.12
CA PRO A 300 19.25 12.08 -7.75
C PRO A 300 19.65 13.52 -7.42
N ILE A 301 19.26 13.97 -6.23
CA ILE A 301 19.53 15.32 -5.75
C ILE A 301 20.08 15.26 -4.34
N VAL A 302 20.81 16.30 -3.95
CA VAL A 302 21.17 16.60 -2.57
C VAL A 302 20.60 17.96 -2.19
N VAL A 303 19.93 18.02 -1.05
CA VAL A 303 19.45 19.27 -0.44
C VAL A 303 20.68 20.06 -0.01
N ILE A 304 20.82 21.29 -0.50
CA ILE A 304 21.96 22.15 -0.18
C ILE A 304 21.66 23.13 0.96
N GLU A 305 20.39 23.42 1.19
CA GLU A 305 19.93 24.33 2.24
C GLU A 305 18.56 23.86 2.74
N ALA A 306 18.28 24.08 4.02
CA ALA A 306 16.99 23.76 4.62
C ALA A 306 15.86 24.49 3.87
N PRO A 307 14.91 23.77 3.24
CA PRO A 307 13.88 24.43 2.45
C PRO A 307 12.92 25.21 3.33
N LYS A 308 12.48 26.39 2.87
CA LYS A 308 11.36 27.09 3.50
C LYS A 308 10.06 26.30 3.32
N MET A 309 9.16 26.41 4.29
CA MET A 309 7.83 25.80 4.23
C MET A 309 7.05 26.34 3.02
N ILE A 310 6.62 25.44 2.14
CA ILE A 310 5.73 25.76 1.02
C ILE A 310 4.35 25.18 1.35
N LYS A 311 3.35 26.06 1.43
CA LYS A 311 1.94 25.66 1.53
C LYS A 311 1.37 25.60 0.11
N THR A 312 0.79 24.47 -0.28
CA THR A 312 0.09 24.33 -1.56
C THR A 312 -1.36 23.96 -1.38
N ALA A 313 -2.24 24.49 -2.23
CA ALA A 313 -3.65 24.11 -2.29
C ALA A 313 -3.86 22.71 -2.89
N ALA A 314 -2.86 22.14 -3.57
CA ALA A 314 -2.92 20.80 -4.14
C ALA A 314 -2.52 19.74 -3.10
N THR A 315 -3.45 18.83 -2.80
CA THR A 315 -3.25 17.68 -1.91
C THR A 315 -2.71 16.49 -2.69
N MET A 316 -1.43 16.18 -2.49
CA MET A 316 -0.87 14.87 -2.83
C MET A 316 -0.86 14.06 -1.52
N PRO A 317 -1.48 12.86 -1.44
CA PRO A 317 -1.65 12.14 -0.17
C PRO A 317 -0.34 11.83 0.57
N CYS A 318 0.76 11.64 -0.17
CA CYS A 318 2.08 11.30 0.38
C CYS A 318 2.95 12.53 0.72
N LEU A 319 2.43 13.74 0.52
CA LEU A 319 3.22 14.96 0.61
C LEU A 319 3.17 15.54 2.01
N ARG A 320 4.34 15.60 2.65
CA ARG A 320 4.52 16.17 3.97
C ARG A 320 4.71 17.68 3.86
N VAL A 321 4.13 18.40 4.82
CA VAL A 321 4.46 19.81 5.04
C VAL A 321 5.87 19.85 5.62
N ASN A 322 6.75 20.64 5.02
CA ASN A 322 8.09 20.81 5.59
C ASN A 322 8.01 21.66 6.87
N THR A 323 8.05 21.00 8.03
CA THR A 323 8.08 21.59 9.37
C THR A 323 9.50 21.70 9.93
N GLY A 324 10.52 21.75 9.07
CA GLY A 324 11.94 21.81 9.44
C GLY A 324 12.62 20.44 9.57
N LEU A 325 11.98 19.39 9.05
CA LEU A 325 12.54 18.03 9.06
C LEU A 325 13.60 17.83 7.98
N VAL A 326 13.49 18.55 6.85
CA VAL A 326 14.43 18.46 5.74
C VAL A 326 15.67 19.29 6.03
N LYS A 327 16.84 18.64 6.00
CA LYS A 327 18.13 19.24 6.36
C LYS A 327 19.08 19.33 5.16
N PRO A 328 20.05 20.27 5.17
CA PRO A 328 21.17 20.24 4.23
C PRO A 328 21.89 18.89 4.30
N GLY A 329 22.25 18.34 3.15
CA GLY A 329 22.84 17.02 3.00
C GLY A 329 21.83 15.89 2.77
N ASP A 330 20.52 16.12 2.99
CA ASP A 330 19.52 15.11 2.69
C ASP A 330 19.51 14.78 1.20
N VAL A 331 19.68 13.49 0.89
CA VAL A 331 19.67 12.97 -0.48
C VAL A 331 18.30 12.42 -0.84
N GLY A 332 17.92 12.60 -2.10
CA GLY A 332 16.63 12.16 -2.59
C GLY A 332 16.55 12.05 -4.09
N ARG A 333 15.32 11.91 -4.58
CA ARG A 333 15.01 11.89 -6.01
C ARG A 333 13.82 12.76 -6.34
N ILE A 334 13.86 13.38 -7.51
CA ILE A 334 12.73 14.13 -8.05
C ILE A 334 11.61 13.15 -8.44
N VAL A 335 10.43 13.31 -7.86
CA VAL A 335 9.26 12.46 -8.13
C VAL A 335 8.31 13.09 -9.15
N SER A 336 8.22 14.43 -9.16
CA SER A 336 7.34 15.17 -10.07
C SER A 336 7.78 16.63 -10.14
N ARG A 337 7.64 17.24 -11.33
CA ARG A 337 7.81 18.69 -11.52
C ARG A 337 6.46 19.39 -11.28
N LYS A 338 6.46 20.44 -10.45
CA LYS A 338 5.30 21.31 -10.22
C LYS A 338 5.57 22.69 -10.83
N PRO A 339 4.54 23.56 -10.96
CA PRO A 339 4.74 24.92 -11.47
C PRO A 339 5.70 25.75 -10.61
N LYS A 340 6.28 26.80 -11.20
CA LYS A 340 7.13 27.80 -10.52
C LYS A 340 8.38 27.20 -9.83
N ASP A 341 9.07 26.28 -10.51
CA ASP A 341 10.28 25.59 -10.02
C ASP A 341 10.12 24.90 -8.66
N VAL A 342 8.89 24.51 -8.30
CA VAL A 342 8.65 23.61 -7.18
C VAL A 342 8.71 22.17 -7.67
N TRP A 343 9.32 21.31 -6.88
CA TRP A 343 9.49 19.90 -7.20
C TRP A 343 8.98 19.06 -6.05
N ALA A 344 8.27 17.98 -6.37
CA ALA A 344 8.08 16.91 -5.39
C ALA A 344 9.38 16.13 -5.33
N VAL A 345 9.99 16.07 -4.15
CA VAL A 345 11.26 15.38 -3.89
C VAL A 345 11.01 14.31 -2.85
N ARG A 346 11.38 13.06 -3.16
CA ARG A 346 11.34 11.94 -2.21
C ARG A 346 12.67 11.88 -1.48
N LEU A 347 12.64 12.12 -0.18
CA LEU A 347 13.73 11.90 0.77
C LEU A 347 13.45 10.60 1.56
N SER A 348 14.44 10.14 2.33
CA SER A 348 14.28 9.00 3.25
C SER A 348 13.13 9.23 4.25
N ILE A 349 12.97 10.47 4.71
CA ILE A 349 11.99 10.92 5.70
C ILE A 349 10.62 11.32 5.11
N GLY A 350 10.38 11.05 3.82
CA GLY A 350 9.09 11.29 3.16
C GLY A 350 9.19 12.12 1.88
N THR A 351 8.03 12.46 1.31
CA THR A 351 7.94 13.29 0.09
C THR A 351 7.63 14.73 0.45
N TYR A 352 8.41 15.68 -0.04
CA TYR A 352 8.26 17.10 0.27
C TYR A 352 8.16 17.92 -1.03
N LEU A 353 7.49 19.08 -0.95
CA LEU A 353 7.63 20.11 -1.98
C LEU A 353 8.83 20.97 -1.65
N ILE A 354 9.78 20.99 -2.57
CA ILE A 354 11.03 21.72 -2.44
C ILE A 354 11.21 22.57 -3.69
N ASP A 355 11.47 23.86 -3.50
CA ASP A 355 11.87 24.77 -4.58
C ASP A 355 13.25 24.35 -5.12
N GLY A 356 13.42 24.40 -6.44
CA GLY A 356 14.63 23.98 -7.15
C GLY A 356 15.91 24.63 -6.64
N LYS A 357 15.82 25.80 -5.97
CA LYS A 357 16.99 26.46 -5.38
C LYS A 357 17.56 25.78 -4.13
N TYR A 358 16.80 24.92 -3.45
CA TYR A 358 17.24 24.27 -2.20
C TYR A 358 17.92 22.92 -2.43
N PHE A 359 18.07 22.47 -3.67
CA PHE A 359 18.78 21.23 -4.00
C PHE A 359 19.55 21.35 -5.31
N LYS A 360 20.52 20.46 -5.50
CA LYS A 360 21.27 20.32 -6.75
C LYS A 360 21.36 18.85 -7.16
N PRO A 361 21.69 18.52 -8.42
CA PRO A 361 22.01 17.15 -8.79
C PRO A 361 23.08 16.57 -7.86
N LEU A 362 22.87 15.34 -7.41
CA LEU A 362 23.91 14.62 -6.67
C LEU A 362 24.98 14.19 -7.68
N GLU A 363 26.15 14.84 -7.62
CA GLU A 363 27.34 14.40 -8.34
C GLU A 363 27.88 13.17 -7.59
N LEU A 364 27.83 12.00 -8.23
CA LEU A 364 28.52 10.80 -7.76
C LEU A 364 29.86 10.80 -8.49
N ASP A 365 30.96 10.92 -7.76
CA ASP A 365 32.28 10.66 -8.33
C ASP A 365 32.31 9.17 -8.72
N GLU A 366 32.64 8.90 -9.99
CA GLU A 366 32.63 7.56 -10.60
C GLU A 366 33.63 6.60 -9.97
#